data_AF-E1JT58-F1
#
_entry.id   AF-E1JT58-F1
#
_cell.length_a   1.000
_cell.length_b   1.000
_cell.length_c   1.000
_cell.angle_alpha   90.00
_cell.angle_beta   90.00
_cell.angle_gamma   90.00
#
_symmetry.space_group_name_H-M   'P 1'
#
loop_
_entity.id
_entity.type
_entity.pdbx_description
1 polymer ?
#
loop_
_entity_poly.entity_id
_entity_poly.type
_entity_poly.pdbx_seq_one_letter_code
_entity_poly.pdbx_strand_id
1 'polypeptide(L)'
;MNESNTPDDVVSCDKGKITFFYEHTRNQIQHEDNLINQRVVWLLQVNGFLFAAYAFTLVAQSNTSCKATTGFTLLVVFSRFILSFVGIILSFMLKRGISAAEKSIDELVKSWDELPPDHKKNCPQICGGGGWGNIRKDGAFPSVLIPLALGLAWILILLSQILLIIK
;
A
#
# COMPACT_ATOMS: atom_id res chain seq x y z
N MET A 1 -31.74 23.60 43.70
CA MET A 1 -30.83 22.49 44.04
C MET A 1 -29.74 22.50 42.99
N ASN A 2 -28.57 23.05 43.29
CA ASN A 2 -27.40 22.95 42.42
C ASN A 2 -26.68 21.67 42.84
N GLU A 3 -26.71 20.64 41.99
CA GLU A 3 -25.79 19.50 42.11
C GLU A 3 -24.36 20.05 42.01
N SER A 4 -23.63 20.02 43.13
CA SER A 4 -22.21 20.32 43.12
C SER A 4 -21.52 19.14 42.45
N ASN A 5 -21.17 19.28 41.17
CA ASN A 5 -20.29 18.34 40.47
C ASN A 5 -19.02 18.20 41.31
N THR A 6 -18.80 17.00 41.85
CA THR A 6 -17.58 16.74 42.61
C THR A 6 -16.41 16.62 41.62
N PRO A 7 -15.18 17.01 42.00
CA PRO A 7 -14.01 16.92 41.12
C PRO A 7 -13.80 15.53 40.50
N ASP A 8 -14.23 14.49 41.20
CA ASP A 8 -14.09 13.09 40.80
C ASP A 8 -14.99 12.72 39.60
N ASP A 9 -16.15 13.36 39.46
CA ASP A 9 -17.09 13.11 38.36
C ASP A 9 -16.58 13.67 37.01
N VAL A 10 -15.90 14.82 37.06
CA VAL A 10 -15.29 15.47 35.89
C VAL A 10 -14.10 14.65 35.37
N VAL A 11 -13.27 14.14 36.28
CA VAL A 11 -12.10 13.31 35.95
C VAL A 11 -12.52 11.94 35.38
N SER A 12 -13.62 11.36 35.87
CA SER A 12 -14.16 10.10 35.35
C SER A 12 -14.70 10.25 33.91
N CYS A 13 -15.44 11.33 33.63
CA CYS A 13 -15.98 11.63 32.30
C CYS A 13 -14.85 11.88 31.27
N ASP A 14 -13.77 12.54 31.68
CA ASP A 14 -12.62 12.83 30.83
C ASP A 14 -11.82 11.56 30.48
N LYS A 15 -11.60 10.67 31.46
CA LYS A 15 -10.95 9.36 31.23
C LYS A 15 -11.72 8.49 30.23
N GLY A 16 -13.06 8.50 30.29
CA GLY A 16 -13.90 7.76 29.34
C GLY A 16 -13.74 8.25 27.90
N LYS A 17 -13.67 9.57 27.70
CA LYS A 17 -13.46 10.19 26.38
C LYS A 17 -12.10 9.87 25.79
N ILE A 18 -11.04 9.91 26.60
CA ILE A 18 -9.68 9.60 26.15
C ILE A 18 -9.55 8.13 25.75
N THR A 19 -10.13 7.23 26.54
CA THR A 19 -10.13 5.79 26.24
C THR A 19 -10.89 5.50 24.94
N PHE A 20 -12.06 6.13 24.76
CA PHE A 20 -12.83 6.03 23.52
C PHE A 20 -12.06 6.56 22.30
N PHE A 21 -11.40 7.73 22.44
CA PHE A 21 -10.57 8.30 21.38
C PHE A 21 -9.41 7.34 21.03
N TYR A 22 -8.72 6.82 22.05
CA TYR A 22 -7.64 5.85 21.87
C TYR A 22 -8.10 4.60 21.10
N GLU A 23 -9.19 3.98 21.53
CA GLU A 23 -9.74 2.78 20.90
C GLU A 23 -10.16 3.06 19.45
N HIS A 24 -10.80 4.19 19.20
CA HIS A 24 -11.22 4.59 17.87
C HIS A 24 -10.01 4.79 16.94
N THR A 25 -9.02 5.57 17.36
CA THR A 25 -7.79 5.81 16.60
C THR A 25 -7.04 4.52 16.33
N ARG A 26 -6.89 3.65 17.34
CA ARG A 26 -6.24 2.35 17.20
C ARG A 26 -6.96 1.45 16.20
N ASN A 27 -8.29 1.36 16.30
CA ASN A 27 -9.09 0.55 15.39
C ASN A 27 -9.00 1.06 13.95
N GLN A 28 -8.99 2.37 13.75
CA GLN A 28 -8.82 2.97 12.43
C GLN A 28 -7.44 2.68 11.82
N ILE A 29 -6.38 2.77 12.62
CA ILE A 29 -5.02 2.42 12.16
C ILE A 29 -4.93 0.95 11.78
N GLN A 30 -5.46 0.05 12.61
CA GLN A 30 -5.48 -1.39 12.29
C GLN A 30 -6.28 -1.69 11.01
N HIS A 31 -7.37 -0.95 10.79
CA HIS A 31 -8.17 -1.08 9.58
C HIS A 31 -7.37 -0.65 8.34
N GLU A 32 -6.71 0.50 8.38
CA GLU A 32 -5.88 0.99 7.28
C GLU A 32 -4.67 0.09 6.99
N ASP A 33 -3.99 -0.40 8.03
CA ASP A 33 -2.89 -1.36 7.89
C ASP A 33 -3.36 -2.65 7.20
N ASN A 34 -4.54 -3.16 7.60
CA ASN A 34 -5.13 -4.33 6.96
C ASN A 34 -5.51 -4.07 5.49
N LEU A 35 -6.04 -2.87 5.18
CA LEU A 35 -6.32 -2.47 3.79
C LEU A 35 -5.04 -2.37 2.95
N ILE A 36 -3.97 -1.80 3.49
CA ILE A 36 -2.66 -1.74 2.83
C ILE A 36 -2.15 -3.15 2.56
N ASN A 37 -2.18 -4.04 3.56
CA ASN A 37 -1.74 -5.42 3.41
C ASN A 37 -2.54 -6.15 2.32
N GLN A 38 -3.87 -6.04 2.32
CA GLN A 38 -4.71 -6.62 1.28
C GLN A 38 -4.34 -6.08 -0.11
N ARG A 39 -4.17 -4.76 -0.26
CA ARG A 39 -3.75 -4.14 -1.54
C ARG A 39 -2.41 -4.68 -2.04
N VAL A 40 -1.43 -4.83 -1.15
CA VAL A 40 -0.11 -5.39 -1.51
C VAL A 40 -0.22 -6.85 -1.93
N VAL A 41 -1.00 -7.66 -1.22
CA VAL A 41 -1.25 -9.08 -1.59
C VAL A 41 -1.92 -9.17 -2.95
N TRP A 42 -2.97 -8.38 -3.20
CA TRP A 42 -3.65 -8.32 -4.49
C TRP A 42 -2.70 -7.92 -5.62
N LEU A 43 -1.81 -6.94 -5.37
CA LEU A 43 -0.79 -6.54 -6.34
C LEU A 43 0.13 -7.70 -6.70
N LEU A 44 0.65 -8.40 -5.70
CA LEU A 44 1.59 -9.49 -5.89
C LEU A 44 0.96 -10.63 -6.68
N GLN A 45 -0.29 -10.98 -6.37
CA GLN A 45 -1.04 -12.01 -7.11
C GLN A 45 -1.25 -11.62 -8.57
N VAL A 46 -1.75 -10.41 -8.84
CA VAL A 46 -1.98 -9.94 -10.22
C VAL A 46 -0.67 -9.84 -10.99
N ASN A 47 0.41 -9.34 -10.38
CA ASN A 47 1.71 -9.29 -11.04
C ASN A 47 2.27 -10.68 -11.33
N GLY A 48 2.11 -11.64 -10.41
CA GLY A 48 2.49 -13.03 -10.66
C GLY A 48 1.78 -13.61 -11.88
N PHE A 49 0.47 -13.35 -12.00
CA PHE A 49 -0.31 -13.74 -13.17
C PHE A 49 0.18 -13.05 -14.46
N LEU A 50 0.43 -11.74 -14.41
CA LEU A 50 0.92 -10.97 -15.57
C LEU A 50 2.31 -11.44 -16.02
N PHE A 51 3.23 -11.75 -15.10
CA PHE A 51 4.55 -12.30 -15.45
C PHE A 51 4.44 -13.70 -16.05
N ALA A 52 3.56 -14.55 -15.52
CA ALA A 52 3.30 -15.86 -16.10
C ALA A 52 2.74 -15.73 -17.53
N ALA A 53 1.73 -14.86 -17.73
CA ALA A 53 1.18 -14.57 -19.05
C ALA A 53 2.27 -14.06 -20.01
N TYR A 54 3.11 -13.13 -19.54
CA TYR A 54 4.25 -12.63 -20.31
C TYR A 54 5.22 -13.74 -20.71
N ALA A 55 5.61 -14.62 -19.79
CA ALA A 55 6.48 -15.76 -20.08
C ALA A 55 5.86 -16.70 -21.11
N PHE A 56 4.56 -16.99 -21.01
CA PHE A 56 3.85 -17.79 -22.03
C PHE A 56 3.89 -17.13 -23.41
N THR A 57 3.78 -15.80 -23.50
CA THR A 57 3.92 -15.11 -24.79
C THR A 57 5.33 -15.29 -25.39
N LEU A 58 6.38 -15.37 -24.58
CA LEU A 58 7.75 -15.63 -25.06
C LEU A 58 7.88 -17.04 -25.62
N VAL A 59 7.36 -18.04 -24.90
CA VAL A 59 7.34 -19.45 -25.33
C VAL A 59 6.51 -19.62 -26.61
N ALA A 60 5.37 -18.93 -26.70
CA ALA A 60 4.54 -18.97 -27.90
C ALA A 60 5.30 -18.48 -29.14
N GLN A 61 6.13 -17.44 -29.00
CA GLN A 61 6.96 -16.89 -30.08
C GLN A 61 8.11 -17.84 -30.47
N SER A 62 8.77 -18.49 -29.51
CA SER A 62 9.87 -19.43 -29.82
C SER A 62 9.38 -20.67 -30.56
N ASN A 63 8.15 -21.11 -30.31
CA ASN A 63 7.57 -22.30 -30.94
C ASN A 63 6.99 -22.03 -32.34
N THR A 64 6.81 -20.75 -32.72
CA THR A 64 6.21 -20.37 -34.01
C THR A 64 7.21 -20.23 -35.16
N SER A 65 8.50 -20.47 -34.91
CA SER A 65 9.61 -20.30 -35.87
C SER A 65 9.52 -21.10 -37.17
N CYS A 66 8.57 -22.03 -37.34
CA CYS A 66 8.54 -22.87 -38.53
C CYS A 66 7.54 -22.44 -39.62
N LYS A 67 6.35 -21.88 -39.32
CA LYS A 67 5.29 -21.56 -40.33
C LYS A 67 4.25 -20.50 -39.89
N ALA A 68 4.57 -19.60 -38.98
CA ALA A 68 3.55 -18.68 -38.44
C ALA A 68 3.14 -17.58 -39.42
N THR A 69 1.83 -17.43 -39.64
CA THR A 69 1.21 -16.30 -40.33
C THR A 69 1.61 -14.99 -39.63
N THR A 70 2.11 -14.01 -40.37
CA THR A 70 2.56 -12.69 -39.89
C THR A 70 1.61 -12.03 -38.87
N GLY A 71 0.30 -12.25 -39.02
CA GLY A 71 -0.72 -11.73 -38.10
C GLY A 71 -0.65 -12.27 -36.67
N PHE A 72 -0.29 -13.55 -36.47
CA PHE A 72 -0.21 -14.14 -35.12
C PHE A 72 0.95 -13.53 -34.31
N THR A 73 2.11 -13.33 -34.96
CA THR A 73 3.27 -12.71 -34.32
C THR A 73 2.96 -11.28 -33.87
N LEU A 74 2.24 -10.50 -34.69
CA LEU A 74 1.81 -9.14 -34.33
C LEU A 74 0.88 -9.12 -33.11
N LEU A 75 -0.06 -10.05 -33.03
CA LEU A 75 -0.95 -10.17 -31.86
C LEU A 75 -0.17 -10.50 -30.59
N VAL A 76 0.79 -11.43 -30.65
CA VAL A 76 1.64 -11.79 -29.51
C VAL A 76 2.45 -10.57 -29.05
N VAL A 77 3.09 -9.84 -29.97
CA VAL A 77 3.85 -8.61 -29.64
C VAL A 77 2.93 -7.54 -29.04
N PHE A 78 1.76 -7.30 -29.62
CA PHE A 78 0.80 -6.31 -29.12
C PHE A 78 0.29 -6.65 -27.71
N SER A 79 0.01 -7.93 -27.44
CA SER A 79 -0.41 -8.36 -26.09
C SER A 79 0.65 -8.07 -25.02
N ARG A 80 1.95 -8.16 -25.34
CA ARG A 80 3.03 -7.82 -24.40
C ARG A 80 3.07 -6.35 -24.01
N PHE A 81 2.76 -5.46 -24.95
CA PHE A 81 2.61 -4.03 -24.65
C PHE A 81 1.45 -3.81 -23.68
N ILE A 82 0.29 -4.41 -23.95
CA ILE A 82 -0.88 -4.30 -23.06
C ILE A 82 -0.53 -4.80 -21.66
N LEU A 83 0.06 -5.99 -21.53
CA LEU A 83 0.46 -6.55 -20.25
C LEU A 83 1.40 -5.62 -19.48
N SER A 84 2.36 -5.01 -20.18
CA SER A 84 3.32 -4.08 -19.58
C SER A 84 2.65 -2.79 -19.10
N PHE A 85 1.75 -2.21 -19.90
CA PHE A 85 0.97 -1.03 -19.49
C PHE A 85 0.08 -1.33 -18.29
N VAL A 86 -0.60 -2.47 -18.28
CA VAL A 86 -1.43 -2.89 -17.14
C VAL A 86 -0.58 -3.00 -15.86
N GLY A 87 0.60 -3.63 -15.94
CA GLY A 87 1.52 -3.71 -14.81
C GLY A 87 1.98 -2.35 -14.26
N ILE A 88 2.31 -1.41 -15.14
CA ILE A 88 2.70 -0.03 -14.77
C ILE A 88 1.55 0.71 -14.10
N ILE A 89 0.35 0.68 -14.71
CA ILE A 89 -0.84 1.38 -14.21
C ILE A 89 -1.21 0.86 -12.82
N LEU A 90 -1.26 -0.46 -12.64
CA LEU A 90 -1.58 -1.08 -11.34
C LEU A 90 -0.59 -0.68 -10.25
N SER A 91 0.71 -0.70 -10.57
CA SER A 91 1.78 -0.30 -9.64
C SER A 91 1.63 1.16 -9.21
N PHE A 92 1.28 2.05 -10.15
CA PHE A 92 1.08 3.47 -9.87
C PHE A 92 -0.20 3.75 -9.06
N MET A 93 -1.30 3.08 -9.40
CA MET A 93 -2.57 3.22 -8.66
C MET A 93 -2.41 2.79 -7.20
N LEU A 94 -1.75 1.66 -6.95
CA LEU A 94 -1.54 1.20 -5.59
C LEU A 94 -0.56 2.04 -4.80
N LYS A 95 0.51 2.53 -5.43
CA LYS A 95 1.40 3.51 -4.77
C LYS A 95 0.60 4.70 -4.25
N ARG A 96 -0.30 5.26 -5.07
CA ARG A 96 -1.17 6.37 -4.65
C ARG A 96 -2.11 5.99 -3.51
N GLY A 97 -2.73 4.81 -3.59
CA GLY A 97 -3.63 4.30 -2.55
C GLY A 97 -2.94 4.06 -1.20
N ILE A 98 -1.72 3.52 -1.22
CA ILE A 98 -0.92 3.30 -0.01
C ILE A 98 -0.48 4.64 0.58
N SER A 99 0.04 5.56 -0.23
CA SER A 99 0.44 6.89 0.26
C SER A 99 -0.72 7.70 0.82
N ALA A 100 -1.96 7.49 0.36
CA ALA A 100 -3.14 8.13 0.92
C ALA A 100 -3.49 7.56 2.31
N ALA A 101 -3.41 6.23 2.47
CA ALA A 101 -3.63 5.57 3.75
C ALA A 101 -2.55 5.92 4.78
N GLU A 102 -1.28 5.97 4.36
CA GLU A 102 -0.18 6.41 5.24
C GLU A 102 -0.41 7.83 5.77
N LYS A 103 -0.89 8.75 4.92
CA LYS A 103 -1.22 10.12 5.35
C LYS A 103 -2.35 10.16 6.37
N SER A 104 -3.39 9.33 6.23
CA SER A 104 -4.49 9.31 7.22
C SER A 104 -4.00 8.77 8.58
N ILE A 105 -3.16 7.72 8.57
CA ILE A 105 -2.53 7.20 9.78
C ILE A 105 -1.55 8.22 10.37
N ASP A 106 -0.82 8.97 9.55
CA ASP A 106 0.07 10.06 9.99
C ASP A 106 -0.70 11.16 10.72
N GLU A 107 -1.83 11.59 10.18
CA GLU A 107 -2.69 12.61 10.78
C GLU A 107 -3.28 12.13 12.11
N LEU A 108 -3.77 10.89 12.18
CA LEU A 108 -4.31 10.29 13.40
C LEU A 108 -3.29 10.21 14.53
N VAL A 109 -2.06 9.77 14.21
CA VAL A 109 -0.98 9.70 15.19
C VAL A 109 -0.55 11.08 15.64
N LYS A 110 -0.50 12.05 14.73
CA LYS A 110 -0.20 13.44 15.09
C LYS A 110 -1.24 14.01 16.07
N SER A 111 -2.54 13.78 15.80
CA SER A 111 -3.62 14.21 16.71
C SER A 111 -3.52 13.55 18.08
N TRP A 112 -3.10 12.28 18.16
CA TRP A 112 -2.80 11.64 19.43
C TRP A 112 -1.59 12.29 20.13
N ASP A 113 -0.51 12.54 19.40
CA ASP A 113 0.72 13.11 19.95
C ASP A 113 0.55 14.54 20.47
N GLU A 114 -0.42 15.30 19.96
CA GLU A 114 -0.78 16.64 20.44
C GLU A 114 -1.53 16.64 21.79
N LEU A 115 -2.08 15.49 22.25
CA LEU A 115 -2.77 15.42 23.55
C LEU A 115 -1.81 15.60 24.74
N PRO A 116 -2.25 16.26 25.84
CA PRO A 116 -1.46 16.42 27.06
C PRO A 116 -0.92 15.07 27.61
N PRO A 117 0.32 15.04 28.15
CA PRO A 117 0.91 13.81 28.69
C PRO A 117 0.07 13.13 29.79
N ASP A 118 -0.60 13.94 30.61
CA ASP A 118 -1.44 13.45 31.72
C ASP A 118 -2.62 12.61 31.23
N HIS A 119 -3.14 12.92 30.04
CA HIS A 119 -4.21 12.16 29.40
C HIS A 119 -3.72 10.83 28.83
N LYS A 120 -2.44 10.76 28.42
CA LYS A 120 -1.85 9.55 27.80
C LYS A 120 -1.34 8.52 28.81
N LYS A 121 -1.14 8.92 30.07
CA LYS A 121 -0.44 8.12 31.10
C LYS A 121 -1.03 6.71 31.29
N ASN A 122 -2.33 6.53 31.04
CA ASN A 122 -3.03 5.26 31.22
C ASN A 122 -3.22 4.48 29.91
N CYS A 123 -2.83 5.03 28.76
CA CYS A 123 -3.00 4.40 27.46
C CYS A 123 -1.64 3.92 26.93
N PRO A 124 -1.56 2.70 26.36
CA PRO A 124 -0.35 2.28 25.67
C PRO A 124 -0.12 3.14 24.43
N GLN A 125 1.06 3.06 23.83
CA GLN A 125 1.31 3.72 22.55
C GLN A 125 0.37 3.19 21.46
N ILE A 126 -0.11 4.09 20.60
CA ILE A 126 -1.05 3.74 19.51
C ILE A 126 -0.33 2.98 18.38
N CYS A 127 0.93 3.30 18.10
CA CYS A 127 1.75 2.60 17.12
C CYS A 127 2.96 1.93 17.78
N GLY A 128 3.38 0.79 17.23
CA GLY A 128 4.60 0.11 17.66
C GLY A 128 5.84 0.91 17.25
N GLY A 129 6.72 1.21 18.21
CA GLY A 129 7.94 1.97 17.98
C GLY A 129 8.10 3.06 19.04
N GLY A 130 8.67 2.69 20.18
CA GLY A 130 8.84 3.55 21.36
C GLY A 130 9.35 4.96 21.04
N GLY A 131 8.45 5.95 21.02
CA GLY A 131 8.69 7.38 21.24
C GLY A 131 9.66 8.13 20.32
N TRP A 132 10.36 7.48 19.40
CA TRP A 132 11.39 8.09 18.57
C TRP A 132 10.92 8.14 17.12
N GLY A 133 10.59 9.35 16.68
CA GLY A 133 10.03 9.65 15.37
C GLY A 133 10.95 9.22 14.23
N ASN A 134 10.63 8.06 13.65
CA ASN A 134 10.93 7.59 12.28
C ASN A 134 10.73 6.06 12.18
N ILE A 135 10.69 5.33 13.30
CA ILE A 135 10.55 3.86 13.32
C ILE A 135 9.31 3.38 12.57
N ARG A 136 8.19 4.13 12.62
CA ARG A 136 6.99 3.81 11.83
C ARG A 136 7.24 3.93 10.32
N LYS A 137 7.98 4.94 9.88
CA LYS A 137 8.32 5.11 8.45
C LYS A 137 9.18 3.97 7.95
N ASP A 138 10.05 3.45 8.79
CA ASP A 138 10.86 2.27 8.48
C ASP A 138 10.00 1.00 8.37
N GLY A 139 8.97 0.86 9.21
CA GLY A 139 7.99 -0.23 9.10
C GLY A 139 7.07 -0.14 7.88
N ALA A 140 6.79 1.08 7.39
CA ALA A 140 5.98 1.31 6.20
C ALA A 140 6.76 1.13 4.88
N PHE A 141 8.10 1.16 4.95
CA PHE A 141 8.98 1.08 3.79
C PHE A 141 8.70 -0.12 2.85
N PRO A 142 8.50 -1.36 3.34
CA PRO A 142 8.23 -2.51 2.46
C PRO A 142 6.97 -2.32 1.62
N SER A 143 5.91 -1.74 2.21
CA SER A 143 4.62 -1.52 1.55
C SER A 143 4.73 -0.55 0.38
N VAL A 144 5.63 0.43 0.44
CA VAL A 144 5.90 1.38 -0.65
C VAL A 144 6.91 0.84 -1.66
N LEU A 145 7.91 0.09 -1.18
CA LEU A 145 8.97 -0.46 -2.02
C LEU A 145 8.43 -1.50 -3.01
N ILE A 146 7.52 -2.37 -2.58
CA ILE A 146 6.99 -3.45 -3.43
C ILE A 146 6.30 -2.92 -4.71
N PRO A 147 5.33 -2.00 -4.65
CA PRO A 147 4.73 -1.42 -5.86
C PRO A 147 5.74 -0.69 -6.74
N LEU A 148 6.71 -0.01 -6.13
CA LEU A 148 7.75 0.70 -6.88
C LEU A 148 8.64 -0.27 -7.66
N ALA A 149 9.12 -1.34 -7.01
CA ALA A 149 9.96 -2.36 -7.62
C ALA A 149 9.24 -3.07 -8.78
N LEU A 150 7.96 -3.42 -8.60
CA LEU A 150 7.14 -4.04 -9.66
C LEU A 150 6.91 -3.08 -10.83
N GLY A 151 6.61 -1.81 -10.55
CA GLY A 151 6.47 -0.78 -11.59
C GLY A 151 7.75 -0.60 -12.40
N LEU A 152 8.91 -0.57 -11.73
CA LEU A 152 10.23 -0.51 -12.39
C LEU A 152 10.49 -1.75 -13.25
N ALA A 153 10.15 -2.94 -12.77
CA ALA A 153 10.29 -4.17 -13.55
C ALA A 153 9.49 -4.11 -14.86
N TRP A 154 8.24 -3.63 -14.83
CA TRP A 154 7.44 -3.47 -16.05
C TRP A 154 7.97 -2.39 -16.99
N ILE A 155 8.50 -1.28 -16.46
CA ILE A 155 9.15 -0.25 -17.28
C ILE A 155 10.36 -0.84 -18.00
N LEU A 156 11.21 -1.61 -17.31
CA LEU A 156 12.36 -2.26 -17.92
C LEU A 156 11.95 -3.26 -19.02
N ILE A 157 10.90 -4.05 -18.78
CA ILE A 157 10.34 -4.98 -19.77
C ILE A 157 9.81 -4.21 -21.00
N LEU A 158 9.08 -3.12 -20.79
CA LEU A 158 8.56 -2.29 -21.87
C LEU A 158 9.69 -1.65 -22.70
N LEU A 159 10.71 -1.10 -22.04
CA LEU A 159 11.89 -0.54 -22.70
C LEU A 159 12.63 -1.60 -23.51
N SER A 160 12.79 -2.81 -22.97
CA SER A 160 13.39 -3.92 -23.69
C SER A 160 12.61 -4.28 -24.96
N GLN A 161 11.28 -4.25 -24.92
CA GLN A 161 10.45 -4.52 -26.11
C GLN A 161 10.62 -3.45 -27.18
N ILE A 162 10.63 -2.18 -26.78
CA ILE A 162 10.83 -1.05 -27.70
C ILE A 162 12.20 -1.16 -28.38
N LEU A 163 13.25 -1.44 -27.59
CA LEU A 163 14.61 -1.62 -28.12
C LEU A 163 14.72 -2.78 -29.11
N LEU A 164 13.97 -3.87 -28.91
CA LEU A 164 13.93 -5.01 -29.82
C LEU A 164 13.19 -4.73 -31.13
N ILE A 165 12.27 -3.76 -31.16
CA ILE A 165 11.54 -3.38 -32.38
C ILE A 165 12.35 -2.39 -33.23
N ILE A 166 13.18 -1.56 -32.59
CA ILE A 166 14.01 -0.57 -33.28
C ILE A 166 15.21 -1.21 -33.99
N LYS A 167 15.73 -2.32 -33.45
CA LYS A 167 16.83 -3.09 -34.04
C LYS A 167 16.33 -3.99 -35.17
#